data_AF-A0A2S8ZUL5-F1
#
_entry.id   AF-A0A2S8ZUL5-F1
#
_cell.length_a   1.000
_cell.length_b   1.000
_cell.length_c   1.000
_cell.angle_alpha   90.00
_cell.angle_beta   90.00
_cell.angle_gamma   90.00
#
_symmetry.space_group_name_H-M   'P 1'
#
loop_
_entity.id
_entity.type
_entity.pdbx_description
1 polymer ?
#
loop_
_entity_poly.entity_id
_entity_poly.type
_entity_poly.pdbx_seq_one_letter_code
_entity_poly.pdbx_strand_id
1 'polypeptide(L)'
;MKTGVIRNSGQKCWRGLVDFDLPEKHHQEAFEMWGKGKRFGFVKISDKKVYWYACVNEKSFESYREITDIFKDFDSLALKIIEATANDNIICNTISDLTSIPQWHSENLCLIGDAAHATTPNMGQGACQAIEDAYIIGKLLDNHQDFKTVFEKFQSIRRKKVDYIVNTSRSIGKVSQWEKGNSLRNFLMRLIPESIHQKMAKKIIELEM
;
A
#
# COMPACT_ATOMS: atom_id res chain seq x y z
N MET A 1 -9.26 25.20 -8.40
CA MET A 1 -9.65 23.86 -7.88
C MET A 1 -9.31 23.80 -6.40
N LYS A 2 -10.19 23.21 -5.55
CA LYS A 2 -9.81 22.89 -4.16
C LYS A 2 -8.81 21.75 -4.19
N THR A 3 -7.67 21.89 -3.52
CA THR A 3 -6.62 20.88 -3.47
C THR A 3 -6.82 19.92 -2.30
N GLY A 4 -6.27 18.72 -2.42
CA GLY A 4 -6.13 17.80 -1.30
C GLY A 4 -5.04 18.26 -0.34
N VAL A 5 -5.08 17.75 0.89
CA VAL A 5 -4.05 17.94 1.92
C VAL A 5 -3.32 16.61 2.12
N ILE A 6 -1.99 16.65 2.11
CA ILE A 6 -1.16 15.49 2.41
C ILE A 6 -1.32 15.15 3.90
N ARG A 7 -1.64 13.89 4.20
CA ARG A 7 -1.73 13.38 5.57
C ARG A 7 -0.62 12.39 5.84
N ASN A 8 0.27 12.75 6.75
CA ASN A 8 1.24 11.80 7.32
C ASN A 8 0.49 10.68 8.07
N SER A 9 0.93 9.43 7.93
CA SER A 9 0.37 8.29 8.67
C SER A 9 1.04 8.09 10.04
N GLY A 10 2.13 8.80 10.32
CA GLY A 10 2.99 8.62 11.50
C GLY A 10 3.86 7.36 11.39
N GLN A 11 4.11 6.87 10.18
CA GLN A 11 4.84 5.63 9.94
C GLN A 11 6.05 5.88 9.05
N LYS A 12 7.15 5.22 9.37
CA LYS A 12 8.38 5.23 8.58
C LYS A 12 8.61 3.83 8.03
N CYS A 13 8.98 3.73 6.76
CA CYS A 13 9.09 2.46 6.06
C CYS A 13 10.40 2.38 5.29
N TRP A 14 11.22 1.39 5.64
CA TRP A 14 12.33 0.94 4.82
C TRP A 14 11.84 -0.05 3.77
N ARG A 15 12.43 0.01 2.59
CA ARG A 15 12.24 -0.97 1.52
C ARG A 15 13.59 -1.34 0.96
N GLY A 16 13.78 -2.61 0.66
CA GLY A 16 15.02 -3.10 0.09
C GLY A 16 14.79 -4.11 -1.02
N LEU A 17 15.79 -4.21 -1.90
CA LEU A 17 15.89 -5.26 -2.91
C LEU A 17 17.20 -6.01 -2.71
N VAL A 18 17.12 -7.33 -2.59
CA VAL A 18 18.27 -8.18 -2.30
C VAL A 18 18.32 -9.39 -3.22
N ASP A 19 19.53 -9.80 -3.58
CA ASP A 19 19.78 -11.11 -4.15
C ASP A 19 19.88 -12.15 -3.02
N PHE A 20 18.86 -12.98 -2.87
CA PHE A 20 18.70 -13.90 -1.74
C PHE A 20 17.95 -15.18 -2.16
N ASP A 21 18.52 -16.34 -1.86
CA ASP A 21 17.90 -17.63 -2.11
C ASP A 21 16.84 -17.92 -1.02
N LEU A 22 15.60 -17.53 -1.32
CA LEU A 22 14.48 -17.68 -0.41
C LEU A 22 14.10 -19.17 -0.25
N PRO A 23 13.74 -19.66 0.95
CA PRO A 23 13.24 -21.01 1.12
C PRO A 23 12.04 -21.31 0.23
N GLU A 24 11.98 -22.52 -0.34
CA GLU A 24 10.96 -22.94 -1.33
C GLU A 24 9.53 -22.69 -0.87
N LYS A 25 9.25 -22.90 0.42
CA LYS A 25 7.93 -22.64 1.05
C LYS A 25 7.41 -21.22 0.84
N HIS A 26 8.28 -20.25 0.58
CA HIS A 26 7.92 -18.84 0.38
C HIS A 26 7.95 -18.40 -1.09
N HIS A 27 8.11 -19.31 -2.05
CA HIS A 27 8.25 -18.93 -3.47
C HIS A 27 6.94 -18.44 -4.11
N GLN A 28 5.78 -18.84 -3.58
CA GLN A 28 4.46 -18.54 -4.16
C GLN A 28 3.58 -17.67 -3.25
N GLU A 29 4.16 -17.05 -2.23
CA GLU A 29 3.42 -16.21 -1.28
C GLU A 29 4.11 -14.86 -1.05
N ALA A 30 3.30 -13.85 -0.77
CA ALA A 30 3.76 -12.64 -0.11
C ALA A 30 3.63 -12.88 1.40
N PHE A 31 4.75 -12.81 2.12
CA PHE A 31 4.77 -13.07 3.55
C PHE A 31 4.85 -11.76 4.34
N GLU A 32 4.09 -11.67 5.43
CA GLU A 32 4.03 -10.47 6.27
C GLU A 32 3.92 -10.83 7.75
N MET A 33 4.80 -10.25 8.56
CA MET A 33 4.89 -10.43 10.01
C MET A 33 4.47 -9.17 10.73
N TRP A 34 3.58 -9.31 11.72
CA TRP A 34 3.06 -8.19 12.51
C TRP A 34 3.54 -8.25 13.96
N GLY A 35 4.36 -7.27 14.34
CA GLY A 35 4.78 -7.01 15.71
C GLY A 35 3.95 -5.94 16.40
N LYS A 36 4.49 -5.42 17.52
CA LYS A 36 3.95 -4.25 18.23
C LYS A 36 4.49 -2.98 17.58
N GLY A 37 3.66 -2.29 16.81
CA GLY A 37 4.08 -1.07 16.08
C GLY A 37 5.17 -1.29 15.05
N LYS A 38 5.37 -2.54 14.62
CA LYS A 38 6.35 -2.98 13.62
C LYS A 38 5.72 -3.97 12.66
N ARG A 39 6.09 -3.88 11.38
CA ARG A 39 5.74 -4.85 10.34
C ARG A 39 6.95 -5.12 9.47
N PHE A 40 7.10 -6.38 9.08
CA PHE A 40 8.11 -6.78 8.10
C PHE A 40 7.43 -7.68 7.08
N GLY A 41 7.60 -7.40 5.80
CA GLY A 41 7.08 -8.25 4.74
C GLY A 41 8.09 -8.44 3.63
N PHE A 42 7.99 -9.57 2.94
CA PHE A 42 8.83 -9.87 1.79
C PHE A 42 8.08 -10.69 0.74
N VAL A 43 8.53 -10.58 -0.51
CA VAL A 43 8.00 -11.34 -1.64
C VAL A 43 9.12 -11.62 -2.64
N LYS A 44 9.13 -12.83 -3.20
CA LYS A 44 10.03 -13.22 -4.28
C LYS A 44 9.60 -12.52 -5.58
N ILE A 45 10.52 -11.77 -6.19
CA ILE A 45 10.30 -11.09 -7.48
C ILE A 45 10.82 -11.95 -8.64
N SER A 46 11.95 -12.63 -8.44
CA SER A 46 12.53 -13.56 -9.41
C SER A 46 13.29 -14.67 -8.67
N ASP A 47 13.90 -15.61 -9.39
CA ASP A 47 14.61 -16.74 -8.80
C ASP A 47 15.59 -16.35 -7.70
N LYS A 48 16.26 -15.21 -7.86
CA LYS A 48 17.25 -14.70 -6.91
C LYS A 48 16.85 -13.39 -6.23
N LYS A 49 15.82 -12.68 -6.70
CA LYS A 49 15.50 -11.34 -6.14
C LYS A 49 14.33 -11.40 -5.18
N VAL A 50 14.53 -10.80 -4.01
CA VAL A 50 13.50 -10.62 -2.98
C VAL A 50 13.33 -9.12 -2.71
N TYR A 51 12.08 -8.65 -2.79
CA TYR A 51 11.71 -7.36 -2.24
C TYR A 51 11.25 -7.54 -0.81
N TRP A 52 11.67 -6.62 0.06
CA TRP A 52 11.20 -6.57 1.43
C TRP A 52 10.88 -5.15 1.85
N TYR A 53 10.07 -5.03 2.90
CA TYR A 53 9.83 -3.78 3.57
C TYR A 53 9.78 -3.97 5.09
N ALA A 54 10.18 -2.93 5.81
CA ALA A 54 10.15 -2.87 7.26
C ALA A 54 9.49 -1.55 7.68
N CYS A 55 8.36 -1.61 8.35
CA CYS A 55 7.52 -0.44 8.66
C CYS A 55 7.31 -0.30 10.16
N VAL A 56 7.52 0.91 10.69
CA VAL A 56 7.42 1.21 12.13
C VAL A 56 6.60 2.45 12.40
N ASN A 57 6.04 2.55 13.61
CA ASN A 57 5.52 3.81 14.13
C ASN A 57 6.69 4.77 14.41
N GLU A 58 6.73 5.90 13.72
CA GLU A 58 7.89 6.81 13.71
C GLU A 58 8.31 7.22 15.13
N LYS A 59 7.35 7.69 15.94
CA LYS A 59 7.57 8.16 17.32
C LYS A 59 8.13 7.11 18.28
N SER A 60 7.89 5.84 18.01
CA SER A 60 8.29 4.74 18.91
C SER A 60 9.72 4.27 18.64
N PHE A 61 10.31 4.68 17.52
CA PHE A 61 11.60 4.16 17.04
C PHE A 61 12.56 5.26 16.55
N GLU A 62 12.40 6.52 16.98
CA GLU A 62 13.27 7.64 16.58
C GLU A 62 14.74 7.49 17.02
N SER A 63 15.02 6.70 18.05
CA SER A 63 16.34 6.59 18.69
C SER A 63 17.21 5.40 18.23
N TYR A 64 16.69 4.54 17.35
CA TYR A 64 17.42 3.35 16.91
C TYR A 64 18.27 3.64 15.67
N ARG A 65 19.49 3.09 15.63
CA ARG A 65 20.47 3.35 14.57
C ARG A 65 20.41 2.34 13.43
N GLU A 66 20.09 1.07 13.71
CA GLU A 66 20.06 -0.01 12.71
C GLU A 66 18.69 -0.69 12.62
N ILE A 67 18.33 -1.15 11.42
CA ILE A 67 17.05 -1.83 11.16
C ILE A 67 17.01 -3.18 11.89
N THR A 68 18.12 -3.91 11.92
CA THR A 68 18.27 -5.20 12.60
C THR A 68 17.95 -5.09 14.10
N ASP A 69 18.42 -4.03 14.77
CA ASP A 69 18.12 -3.78 16.19
C ASP A 69 16.63 -3.61 16.46
N ILE A 70 15.93 -2.90 15.57
CA ILE A 70 14.49 -2.65 15.67
C ILE A 70 13.71 -3.96 15.52
N PHE A 71 14.18 -4.86 14.66
CA PHE A 71 13.50 -6.10 14.26
C PHE A 71 14.09 -7.37 14.91
N LYS A 72 14.94 -7.26 15.93
CA LYS A 72 15.60 -8.41 16.58
C LYS A 72 14.67 -9.49 17.16
N ASP A 73 13.40 -9.15 17.40
CA ASP A 73 12.34 -10.03 17.89
C ASP A 73 11.54 -10.71 16.75
N PHE A 74 11.86 -10.43 15.49
CA PHE A 74 11.25 -11.06 14.32
C PHE A 74 11.98 -12.35 13.95
N ASP A 75 11.39 -13.10 13.02
CA ASP A 75 11.98 -14.33 12.50
C ASP A 75 13.41 -14.08 11.96
N SER A 76 14.32 -15.01 12.25
CA SER A 76 15.72 -14.95 11.80
C SER A 76 15.88 -14.76 10.28
N LEU A 77 14.90 -15.21 9.48
CA LEU A 77 14.89 -15.00 8.04
C LEU A 77 14.77 -13.50 7.68
N ALA A 78 13.96 -12.74 8.42
CA ALA A 78 13.84 -11.29 8.21
C ALA A 78 15.19 -10.59 8.44
N LEU A 79 15.86 -10.95 9.54
CA LEU A 79 17.17 -10.40 9.88
C LEU A 79 18.22 -10.72 8.80
N LYS A 80 18.27 -11.97 8.35
CA LYS A 80 19.17 -12.40 7.26
C LYS A 80 18.92 -11.65 5.95
N ILE A 81 17.64 -11.41 5.60
CA ILE A 81 17.28 -10.63 4.41
C ILE A 81 17.78 -9.19 4.56
N ILE A 82 17.56 -8.55 5.71
CA ILE A 82 18.04 -7.18 5.97
C ILE A 82 19.56 -7.12 5.89
N GLU A 83 20.27 -8.01 6.59
CA GLU A 83 21.74 -8.07 6.64
C GLU A 83 22.38 -8.33 5.27
N ALA A 84 21.73 -9.14 4.42
CA ALA A 84 22.20 -9.41 3.07
C ALA A 84 21.95 -8.24 2.09
N THR A 85 21.14 -7.25 2.47
CA THR A 85 20.78 -6.13 1.60
C THR A 85 21.83 -5.03 1.67
N ALA A 86 22.47 -4.72 0.53
CA ALA A 86 23.38 -3.58 0.44
C ALA A 86 22.65 -2.26 0.77
N ASN A 87 23.30 -1.37 1.53
CA ASN A 87 22.69 -0.09 1.95
C ASN A 87 22.19 0.76 0.79
N ASP A 88 22.91 0.77 -0.35
CA ASP A 88 22.50 1.51 -1.54
C ASP A 88 21.23 0.96 -2.20
N ASN A 89 20.83 -0.27 -1.86
CA ASN A 89 19.58 -0.88 -2.27
C ASN A 89 18.45 -0.71 -1.24
N ILE A 90 18.67 0.09 -0.18
CA ILE A 90 17.66 0.36 0.85
C ILE A 90 17.22 1.82 0.76
N ILE A 91 15.91 2.03 0.62
CA ILE A 91 15.29 3.35 0.74
C ILE A 91 14.48 3.45 2.02
N CYS A 92 14.38 4.65 2.58
CA CYS A 92 13.56 4.90 3.76
C CYS A 92 12.71 6.15 3.57
N ASN A 93 11.39 6.01 3.72
CA ASN A 93 10.45 7.11 3.54
C ASN A 93 9.35 7.09 4.60
N THR A 94 8.90 8.28 4.97
CA THR A 94 7.65 8.45 5.73
C THR A 94 6.46 8.13 4.83
N ILE A 95 5.47 7.42 5.37
CA ILE A 95 4.25 7.07 4.67
C ILE A 95 3.24 8.20 4.80
N SER A 96 2.70 8.63 3.66
CA SER A 96 1.65 9.65 3.58
C SER A 96 0.59 9.23 2.56
N ASP A 97 -0.59 9.84 2.66
CA ASP A 97 -1.64 9.76 1.65
C ASP A 97 -2.26 11.14 1.42
N LEU A 98 -3.26 11.23 0.54
CA LEU A 98 -3.96 12.46 0.23
C LEU A 98 -5.41 12.41 0.74
N THR A 99 -5.93 13.52 1.28
CA THR A 99 -7.38 13.65 1.49
C THR A 99 -8.12 13.66 0.16
N SER A 100 -9.36 13.15 0.14
CA SER A 100 -10.21 13.14 -1.06
C SER A 100 -10.32 14.53 -1.69
N ILE A 101 -9.91 14.66 -2.95
CA ILE A 101 -10.06 15.87 -3.75
C ILE A 101 -11.50 15.89 -4.31
N PRO A 102 -12.29 16.96 -4.09
CA PRO A 102 -13.68 16.99 -4.54
C PRO A 102 -13.85 16.88 -6.06
N GLN A 103 -12.93 17.48 -6.82
CA GLN A 103 -12.99 17.58 -8.28
C GLN A 103 -11.61 17.32 -8.88
N TRP A 104 -11.52 16.35 -9.79
CA TRP A 104 -10.28 15.86 -10.39
C TRP A 104 -10.00 16.48 -11.76
N HIS A 105 -10.88 17.35 -12.26
CA HIS A 105 -10.74 17.89 -13.60
C HIS A 105 -11.16 19.36 -13.71
N SER A 106 -10.63 20.04 -14.72
CA SER A 106 -11.01 21.40 -15.11
C SER A 106 -10.72 21.58 -16.59
N GLU A 107 -11.74 21.97 -17.36
CA GLU A 107 -11.64 22.13 -18.82
C GLU A 107 -11.00 20.90 -19.49
N ASN A 108 -9.75 21.01 -19.94
CA ASN A 108 -8.96 19.99 -20.62
C ASN A 108 -7.90 19.32 -19.72
N LEU A 109 -7.92 19.56 -18.41
CA LEU A 109 -7.01 18.97 -17.44
C LEU A 109 -7.75 17.94 -16.57
N CYS A 110 -7.15 16.76 -16.37
CA CYS A 110 -7.64 15.73 -15.45
C CYS A 110 -6.48 15.14 -14.63
N LEU A 111 -6.71 14.96 -13.32
CA LEU A 111 -5.80 14.31 -12.39
C LEU A 111 -6.10 12.81 -12.35
N ILE A 112 -5.04 12.00 -12.39
CA ILE A 112 -5.11 10.53 -12.28
C ILE A 112 -4.00 10.02 -11.38
N GLY A 113 -4.13 8.77 -10.92
CA GLY A 113 -3.15 8.15 -10.03
C GLY A 113 -2.93 8.97 -8.75
N ASP A 114 -1.69 8.98 -8.27
CA ASP A 114 -1.34 9.66 -7.00
C ASP A 114 -1.63 11.18 -7.03
N ALA A 115 -1.69 11.82 -8.20
CA ALA A 115 -2.06 13.23 -8.31
C ALA A 115 -3.52 13.50 -7.90
N ALA A 116 -4.41 12.52 -8.08
CA ALA A 116 -5.80 12.59 -7.64
C ALA A 116 -6.03 11.89 -6.29
N HIS A 117 -5.34 10.78 -6.04
CA HIS A 117 -5.70 9.84 -4.98
C HIS A 117 -4.54 9.05 -4.37
N ALA A 118 -3.42 9.72 -4.07
CA ALA A 118 -2.31 9.08 -3.36
C ALA A 118 -2.78 8.36 -2.09
N THR A 119 -2.37 7.10 -1.94
CA THR A 119 -2.82 6.19 -0.88
C THR A 119 -1.63 5.63 -0.10
N THR A 120 -1.87 5.24 1.16
CA THR A 120 -0.89 4.42 1.89
C THR A 120 -0.73 3.05 1.20
N PRO A 121 0.43 2.39 1.30
CA PRO A 121 0.71 1.17 0.53
C PRO A 121 0.07 -0.10 1.12
N ASN A 122 -0.73 0.00 2.19
CA ASN A 122 -1.19 -1.16 2.96
C ASN A 122 -2.12 -2.12 2.20
N MET A 123 -2.69 -1.69 1.08
CA MET A 123 -3.47 -2.56 0.17
C MET A 123 -2.71 -2.92 -1.12
N GLY A 124 -1.52 -2.33 -1.36
CA GLY A 124 -0.78 -2.53 -2.60
C GLY A 124 -1.50 -2.03 -3.86
N GLN A 125 -2.41 -1.05 -3.74
CA GLN A 125 -3.33 -0.67 -4.83
C GLN A 125 -3.02 0.65 -5.54
N GLY A 126 -2.09 1.49 -5.08
CA GLY A 126 -1.87 2.81 -5.69
C GLY A 126 -1.58 2.74 -7.20
N ALA A 127 -0.58 1.96 -7.59
CA ALA A 127 -0.24 1.75 -9.00
C ALA A 127 -1.38 1.08 -9.79
N CYS A 128 -2.04 0.07 -9.21
CA CYS A 128 -3.20 -0.59 -9.84
C CYS A 128 -4.34 0.40 -10.12
N GLN A 129 -4.63 1.31 -9.19
CA GLN A 129 -5.66 2.33 -9.39
C GLN A 129 -5.28 3.31 -10.50
N ALA A 130 -4.01 3.69 -10.64
CA ALA A 130 -3.55 4.52 -11.76
C ALA A 130 -3.67 3.81 -13.12
N ILE A 131 -3.43 2.49 -13.17
CA ILE A 131 -3.64 1.68 -14.38
C ILE A 131 -5.14 1.61 -14.74
N GLU A 132 -6.00 1.37 -13.75
CA GLU A 132 -7.45 1.40 -13.94
C GLU A 132 -7.92 2.79 -14.44
N ASP A 133 -7.33 3.87 -13.94
CA ASP A 133 -7.66 5.23 -14.38
C ASP A 133 -7.36 5.41 -15.88
N ALA A 134 -6.14 5.02 -16.30
CA ALA A 134 -5.71 5.13 -17.68
C ALA A 134 -6.62 4.32 -18.63
N TYR A 135 -6.99 3.10 -18.22
CA TYR A 135 -7.90 2.26 -18.98
C TYR A 135 -9.29 2.90 -19.16
N ILE A 136 -9.88 3.41 -18.07
CA ILE A 136 -11.24 3.98 -18.11
C ILE A 136 -11.27 5.28 -18.92
N ILE A 137 -10.27 6.16 -18.77
CA ILE A 137 -10.17 7.37 -19.60
C ILE A 137 -10.05 7.00 -21.08
N GLY A 138 -9.19 6.04 -21.43
CA GLY A 138 -9.05 5.56 -22.81
C GLY A 138 -10.39 5.09 -23.39
N LYS A 139 -11.15 4.27 -22.64
CA LYS A 139 -12.46 3.77 -23.06
C LYS A 139 -13.53 4.86 -23.21
N LEU A 140 -13.49 5.89 -22.38
CA LEU A 140 -14.42 7.01 -22.49
C LEU A 140 -14.10 7.90 -23.68
N LEU A 141 -12.81 8.09 -24.01
CA LEU A 141 -12.36 8.85 -25.18
C LEU A 141 -12.74 8.15 -26.50
N ASP A 142 -12.80 6.82 -26.54
CA ASP A 142 -13.28 6.08 -27.72
C ASP A 142 -14.73 6.44 -28.11
N ASN A 143 -15.55 6.81 -27.13
CA ASN A 143 -17.01 7.01 -27.30
C ASN A 143 -17.44 8.49 -27.28
N HIS A 144 -16.55 9.41 -26.91
CA HIS A 144 -16.88 10.80 -26.67
C HIS A 144 -15.77 11.74 -27.15
N GLN A 145 -16.15 12.84 -27.81
CA GLN A 145 -15.19 13.84 -28.30
C GLN A 145 -14.99 15.03 -27.35
N ASP A 146 -15.88 15.23 -26.36
CA ASP A 146 -15.78 16.33 -25.40
C ASP A 146 -15.06 15.91 -24.12
N PHE A 147 -13.90 16.53 -23.86
CA PHE A 147 -13.05 16.24 -22.69
C PHE A 147 -13.78 16.49 -21.37
N LYS A 148 -14.60 17.54 -21.28
CA LYS A 148 -15.32 17.85 -20.04
C LYS A 148 -16.26 16.72 -19.67
N THR A 149 -17.09 16.27 -20.62
CA THR A 149 -18.00 15.13 -20.42
C THR A 149 -17.24 13.85 -20.07
N VAL A 150 -16.10 13.59 -20.72
CA VAL A 150 -15.25 12.42 -20.43
C VAL A 150 -14.74 12.46 -19.00
N PHE A 151 -14.18 13.59 -18.56
CA PHE A 151 -13.60 13.70 -17.22
C PHE A 151 -14.63 13.68 -16.10
N GLU A 152 -15.83 14.25 -16.32
CA GLU A 152 -16.94 14.15 -15.39
C GLU A 152 -17.38 12.68 -15.20
N LYS A 153 -17.54 11.94 -16.30
CA LYS A 153 -17.88 10.50 -16.25
C LYS A 153 -16.78 9.67 -15.61
N PHE A 154 -15.53 9.93 -15.98
CA PHE A 154 -14.35 9.27 -15.40
C PHE A 154 -14.34 9.42 -13.87
N GLN A 155 -14.45 10.64 -13.36
CA GLN A 155 -14.49 10.87 -11.92
C GLN A 155 -15.68 10.13 -11.28
N SER A 156 -16.86 10.18 -11.90
CA SER A 156 -18.05 9.50 -11.36
C SER A 156 -17.87 7.98 -11.25
N ILE A 157 -17.23 7.34 -12.23
CA ILE A 157 -16.98 5.89 -12.24
C ILE A 157 -15.96 5.53 -11.15
N ARG A 158 -14.83 6.27 -11.11
CA ARG A 158 -13.69 5.92 -10.25
C ARG A 158 -13.88 6.28 -8.78
N ARG A 159 -14.64 7.33 -8.47
CA ARG A 159 -14.71 7.95 -7.13
C ARG A 159 -14.96 6.93 -6.03
N LYS A 160 -15.94 6.04 -6.22
CA LYS A 160 -16.36 5.08 -5.20
C LYS A 160 -15.24 4.09 -4.84
N LYS A 161 -14.61 3.49 -5.86
CA LYS A 161 -13.52 2.52 -5.65
C LYS A 161 -12.28 3.19 -5.06
N VAL A 162 -11.89 4.35 -5.60
CA VAL A 162 -10.75 5.13 -5.11
C VAL A 162 -10.92 5.53 -3.65
N ASP A 163 -12.06 6.11 -3.27
CA ASP A 163 -12.31 6.51 -1.88
C ASP A 163 -12.31 5.28 -0.95
N TYR A 164 -12.83 4.13 -1.40
CA TYR A 164 -12.77 2.88 -0.64
C TYR A 164 -11.31 2.44 -0.41
N ILE A 165 -10.48 2.42 -1.45
CA ILE A 165 -9.07 2.02 -1.37
C ILE A 165 -8.28 2.95 -0.45
N VAL A 166 -8.38 4.28 -0.64
CA VAL A 166 -7.62 5.26 0.17
C VAL A 166 -7.97 5.13 1.65
N ASN A 167 -9.27 5.11 1.98
CA ASN A 167 -9.72 5.08 3.37
C ASN A 167 -9.47 3.71 4.04
N THR A 168 -9.66 2.62 3.30
CA THR A 168 -9.43 1.26 3.82
C THR A 168 -7.93 1.02 4.02
N SER A 169 -7.08 1.43 3.08
CA SER A 169 -5.63 1.30 3.21
C SER A 169 -5.10 2.07 4.41
N ARG A 170 -5.59 3.31 4.64
CA ARG A 170 -5.24 4.09 5.84
C ARG A 170 -5.68 3.39 7.13
N SER A 171 -6.86 2.75 7.13
CA SER A 171 -7.40 2.05 8.29
C SER A 171 -6.62 0.77 8.62
N ILE A 172 -6.28 -0.04 7.61
CA ILE A 172 -5.41 -1.21 7.75
C ILE A 172 -4.05 -0.80 8.31
N GLY A 173 -3.47 0.30 7.82
CA GLY A 173 -2.21 0.84 8.34
C GLY A 173 -2.27 1.16 9.83
N LYS A 174 -3.38 1.72 10.32
CA LYS A 174 -3.57 2.02 11.76
C LYS A 174 -3.72 0.75 12.59
N VAL A 175 -4.57 -0.19 12.17
CA VAL A 175 -4.87 -1.43 12.92
C VAL A 175 -3.66 -2.35 12.97
N SER A 176 -2.95 -2.49 11.85
CA SER A 176 -1.78 -3.36 11.75
C SER A 176 -0.60 -2.86 12.60
N GLN A 177 -0.53 -1.54 12.88
CA GLN A 177 0.49 -0.93 13.75
C GLN A 177 0.06 -0.72 15.22
N TRP A 178 -0.99 -1.39 15.70
CA TRP A 178 -1.36 -1.32 17.11
C TRP A 178 -0.25 -1.85 18.03
N GLU A 179 0.22 -0.99 18.94
CA GLU A 179 1.19 -1.35 19.99
C GLU A 179 0.50 -1.93 21.23
N LYS A 180 -0.67 -1.39 21.57
CA LYS A 180 -1.56 -1.86 22.64
C LYS A 180 -2.77 -2.53 22.00
N GLY A 181 -3.17 -3.71 22.49
CA GLY A 181 -4.29 -4.46 21.92
C GLY A 181 -3.95 -5.37 20.74
N ASN A 182 -2.66 -5.63 20.48
CA ASN A 182 -2.20 -6.56 19.46
C ASN A 182 -2.75 -7.99 19.65
N SER A 183 -2.95 -8.44 20.89
CA SER A 183 -3.60 -9.73 21.17
C SER A 183 -5.05 -9.77 20.68
N LEU A 184 -5.80 -8.68 20.89
CA LEU A 184 -7.18 -8.56 20.40
C LEU A 184 -7.22 -8.51 18.86
N ARG A 185 -6.34 -7.73 18.24
CA ARG A 185 -6.17 -7.71 16.77
C ARG A 185 -5.90 -9.12 16.25
N ASN A 186 -4.93 -9.83 16.82
CA ASN A 186 -4.55 -11.17 16.39
C ASN A 186 -5.70 -12.17 16.57
N PHE A 187 -6.46 -12.05 17.66
CA PHE A 187 -7.66 -12.86 17.89
C PHE A 187 -8.73 -12.59 16.82
N LEU A 188 -9.07 -11.32 16.57
CA LEU A 188 -10.06 -10.94 15.57
C LEU A 188 -9.65 -11.37 14.16
N MET A 189 -8.37 -11.21 13.78
CA MET A 189 -7.87 -11.64 12.47
C MET A 189 -8.03 -13.14 12.24
N ARG A 190 -7.86 -13.97 13.29
CA ARG A 190 -8.07 -15.42 13.19
C ARG A 190 -9.54 -15.82 13.04
N LEU A 191 -10.46 -14.92 13.41
CA LEU A 191 -11.89 -15.14 13.32
C LEU A 191 -12.50 -14.63 12.01
N ILE A 192 -11.74 -13.91 11.18
CA ILE A 192 -12.25 -13.41 9.89
C ILE A 192 -12.52 -14.62 8.99
N PRO A 193 -13.78 -14.87 8.58
CA PRO A 193 -14.10 -15.96 7.68
C PRO A 193 -13.50 -15.74 6.30
N GLU A 194 -13.15 -16.83 5.63
CA GLU A 194 -12.58 -16.81 4.28
C GLU A 194 -13.48 -16.10 3.25
N SER A 195 -14.80 -16.19 3.43
CA SER A 195 -15.77 -15.50 2.57
C SER A 195 -15.64 -13.97 2.64
N ILE A 196 -15.19 -13.41 3.77
CA ILE A 196 -14.91 -11.99 3.91
C ILE A 196 -13.62 -11.63 3.17
N HIS A 197 -12.56 -12.44 3.30
CA HIS A 197 -11.33 -12.25 2.54
C HIS A 197 -11.60 -12.28 1.03
N GLN A 198 -12.37 -13.25 0.55
CA GLN A 198 -12.75 -13.35 -0.86
C GLN A 198 -13.57 -12.16 -1.34
N LYS A 199 -14.55 -11.68 -0.54
CA LYS A 199 -15.33 -10.48 -0.88
C LYS A 199 -14.46 -9.22 -0.96
N MET A 200 -13.50 -9.07 -0.03
CA MET A 200 -12.56 -7.95 -0.05
C MET A 200 -11.65 -8.03 -1.27
N ALA A 201 -11.08 -9.20 -1.55
CA ALA A 201 -10.23 -9.43 -2.72
C ALA A 201 -10.99 -9.14 -4.03
N LYS A 202 -12.21 -9.67 -4.16
CA LYS A 202 -13.09 -9.44 -5.30
C LYS A 202 -13.33 -7.96 -5.54
N LYS A 203 -13.68 -7.21 -4.49
CA LYS A 203 -13.91 -5.75 -4.57
C LYS A 203 -12.66 -4.95 -5.00
N ILE A 204 -11.47 -5.46 -4.70
CA ILE A 204 -10.20 -4.84 -5.10
C ILE A 204 -9.91 -5.12 -6.58
N ILE A 205 -10.11 -6.36 -7.02
CA ILE A 205 -9.70 -6.84 -8.35
C ILE A 205 -10.72 -6.48 -9.44
N GLU A 206 -12.02 -6.50 -9.12
CA GLU A 206 -13.06 -6.21 -10.11
C GLU A 206 -13.02 -4.75 -10.56
N LEU A 207 -13.00 -4.56 -11.88
CA LEU A 207 -13.12 -3.25 -12.49
C LEU A 207 -14.58 -2.81 -12.46
N GLU A 208 -14.86 -1.68 -11.80
CA GLU A 208 -16.16 -1.02 -11.91
C GLU A 208 -16.16 -0.16 -13.19
N MET A 209 -17.09 -0.42 -14.11
CA MET A 209 -17.31 0.35 -15.35
C MET A 209 -18.60 1.16 -15.27
#